data_AF-A0A920TLP8-F1
#
_entry.id   AF-A0A920TLP8-F1
#
_cell.length_a   1.000
_cell.length_b   1.000
_cell.length_c   1.000
_cell.angle_alpha   90.00
_cell.angle_beta   90.00
_cell.angle_gamma   90.00
#
_symmetry.space_group_name_H-M   'P 1'
#
loop_
_entity.id
_entity.type
_entity.pdbx_description
1 polymer ?
#
loop_
_entity_poly.entity_id
_entity_poly.type
_entity_poly.pdbx_seq_one_letter_code
_entity_poly.pdbx_strand_id
1 'polypeptide(L)'
;MKKHQTEEAPAKKLSEEAPAEEPSEEAPGRKREEAPAEEPSRRSSSEEVARNTTEEAPAKKLQKLQLKKHQQKKHLTLLLKKNLKNKSSDMNYRSQDRKVPLGILGKPFGLKGHIFLRYYGNLQENIKDFDELYVEDSCYEIEEALIRNKKLSIKLKGIEDRTEVEALRSKEVYVLEKQLPNLKEGEYYWFQLENLNVINEQNELLGAIDHVMPTGANDVLAVKPIKGSIDDKERLIPFLKKEIINKIELQDKTVYVKWPRDF
;
A
#
# COMPACT_ATOMS: atom_id res chain seq x y z
N MET A 1 3.18 -16.47 9.54
CA MET A 1 2.89 -15.74 8.29
C MET A 1 2.16 -16.62 7.30
N LYS A 2 0.86 -16.34 7.12
CA LYS A 2 -0.02 -17.06 6.19
C LYS A 2 0.09 -16.48 4.78
N LYS A 3 0.08 -17.36 3.77
CA LYS A 3 -0.05 -17.03 2.33
C LYS A 3 -1.49 -17.33 1.90
N HIS A 4 -2.07 -16.52 1.00
CA HIS A 4 -3.44 -16.72 0.51
C HIS A 4 -3.48 -17.19 -0.94
N GLN A 5 -4.06 -18.37 -1.21
CA GLN A 5 -4.46 -18.87 -2.54
C GLN A 5 -5.92 -19.27 -2.55
N THR A 6 -6.67 -18.90 -3.58
CA THR A 6 -7.95 -19.55 -3.88
C THR A 6 -8.24 -19.56 -5.38
N GLU A 7 -8.69 -20.72 -5.86
CA GLU A 7 -9.17 -21.04 -7.21
C GLU A 7 -10.44 -20.26 -7.60
N GLU A 8 -10.59 -19.96 -8.89
CA GLU A 8 -11.79 -19.38 -9.50
C GLU A 8 -12.76 -20.47 -9.97
N ALA A 9 -14.06 -20.28 -9.70
CA ALA A 9 -15.16 -20.94 -10.40
C ALA A 9 -16.20 -19.87 -10.84
N PRO A 10 -16.94 -20.10 -11.96
CA PRO A 10 -17.35 -19.02 -12.86
C PRO A 10 -18.78 -18.49 -12.64
N ALA A 11 -18.95 -17.24 -13.10
CA ALA A 11 -20.13 -16.39 -13.01
C ALA A 11 -21.39 -16.89 -13.74
N LYS A 12 -22.57 -16.62 -13.16
CA LYS A 12 -23.89 -16.72 -13.79
C LYS A 12 -24.44 -15.32 -14.09
N LYS A 13 -24.80 -15.11 -15.36
CA LYS A 13 -25.57 -13.96 -15.91
C LYS A 13 -27.02 -13.96 -15.39
N LEU A 14 -27.58 -12.78 -15.12
CA LEU A 14 -29.01 -12.40 -15.27
C LEU A 14 -29.05 -10.85 -15.28
N SER A 15 -29.27 -10.20 -16.43
CA SER A 15 -30.53 -9.63 -16.95
C SER A 15 -30.89 -8.27 -16.34
N GLU A 16 -30.78 -7.21 -17.16
CA GLU A 16 -31.21 -5.83 -16.85
C GLU A 16 -32.05 -5.33 -18.04
N GLU A 17 -33.30 -4.93 -17.78
CA GLU A 17 -34.22 -4.27 -18.70
C GLU A 17 -34.31 -2.77 -18.34
N ALA A 18 -34.19 -1.91 -19.35
CA ALA A 18 -34.56 -0.49 -19.32
C ALA A 18 -36.03 -0.32 -19.79
N PRO A 19 -36.71 0.82 -19.50
CA PRO A 19 -36.67 1.99 -20.41
C PRO A 19 -36.68 3.35 -19.66
N ALA A 20 -35.99 4.40 -20.12
CA ALA A 20 -36.35 5.41 -21.13
C ALA A 20 -37.58 6.29 -20.79
N GLU A 21 -37.35 7.57 -20.46
CA GLU A 21 -38.27 8.69 -20.73
C GLU A 21 -37.53 10.06 -20.63
N GLU A 22 -37.65 10.85 -21.71
CA GLU A 22 -37.44 12.30 -21.85
C GLU A 22 -38.70 12.79 -22.61
N PRO A 23 -39.21 14.04 -22.44
CA PRO A 23 -38.58 15.19 -23.09
C PRO A 23 -38.76 16.57 -22.40
N SER A 24 -38.27 17.55 -23.16
CA SER A 24 -37.85 18.95 -23.01
C SER A 24 -38.89 20.09 -22.97
N GLU A 25 -38.34 21.32 -22.87
CA GLU A 25 -38.79 22.69 -23.25
C GLU A 25 -39.52 23.55 -22.18
N GLU A 26 -38.91 24.63 -21.64
CA GLU A 26 -38.75 26.03 -22.16
C GLU A 26 -40.09 26.80 -22.31
N ALA A 27 -40.31 28.06 -21.94
CA ALA A 27 -39.59 29.21 -21.34
C ALA A 27 -40.70 30.24 -20.92
N PRO A 28 -40.57 31.59 -20.97
CA PRO A 28 -39.54 32.53 -20.52
C PRO A 28 -40.10 33.72 -19.68
N GLY A 29 -39.20 34.57 -19.16
CA GLY A 29 -39.44 36.03 -19.18
C GLY A 29 -39.07 36.81 -17.92
N ARG A 30 -38.20 37.83 -18.05
CA ARG A 30 -38.59 39.26 -18.11
C ARG A 30 -37.36 40.19 -18.17
N LYS A 31 -37.66 41.43 -18.52
CA LYS A 31 -36.86 42.45 -19.22
C LYS A 31 -35.94 43.30 -18.31
N ARG A 32 -35.05 44.00 -19.01
CA ARG A 32 -34.16 45.13 -18.67
C ARG A 32 -34.90 46.39 -18.20
N GLU A 33 -34.18 47.28 -17.49
CA GLU A 33 -34.08 48.76 -17.71
C GLU A 33 -32.97 49.32 -16.75
N GLU A 34 -31.87 49.87 -17.28
CA GLU A 34 -31.50 51.32 -17.44
C GLU A 34 -30.85 51.94 -16.17
N ALA A 35 -29.53 52.23 -16.17
CA ALA A 35 -28.82 53.51 -16.47
C ALA A 35 -28.91 54.56 -15.32
N PRO A 36 -28.06 55.63 -15.21
CA PRO A 36 -26.91 56.11 -16.01
C PRO A 36 -25.61 56.40 -15.18
N ALA A 37 -24.41 56.39 -15.77
CA ALA A 37 -23.54 57.51 -16.19
C ALA A 37 -23.25 58.63 -15.15
N GLU A 38 -21.96 58.85 -14.84
CA GLU A 38 -21.32 60.19 -14.80
C GLU A 38 -19.77 60.09 -14.74
N GLU A 39 -19.10 60.70 -15.72
CA GLU A 39 -17.69 61.15 -15.66
C GLU A 39 -17.67 62.58 -15.08
N PRO A 40 -16.55 63.02 -14.48
CA PRO A 40 -15.85 64.10 -15.17
C PRO A 40 -14.32 64.03 -15.13
N SER A 41 -13.77 64.59 -16.20
CA SER A 41 -12.36 64.77 -16.50
C SER A 41 -11.61 65.81 -15.64
N ARG A 42 -10.27 65.69 -15.66
CA ARG A 42 -9.20 66.72 -15.67
C ARG A 42 -8.48 67.11 -14.35
N ARG A 43 -7.16 66.79 -14.36
CA ARG A 43 -5.95 67.66 -14.27
C ARG A 43 -4.87 67.18 -13.28
N SER A 44 -3.70 66.87 -13.88
CA SER A 44 -2.30 67.12 -13.47
C SER A 44 -1.90 66.93 -12.01
N SER A 45 -0.90 66.08 -11.75
CA SER A 45 0.53 66.44 -11.74
C SER A 45 1.35 65.42 -10.92
N SER A 46 2.49 65.02 -11.49
CA SER A 46 3.75 64.69 -10.79
C SER A 46 3.89 63.40 -9.98
N GLU A 47 5.04 62.77 -10.24
CA GLU A 47 5.80 61.82 -9.41
C GLU A 47 5.27 60.39 -9.25
N GLU A 48 5.82 59.47 -10.06
CA GLU A 48 6.39 58.27 -9.44
C GLU A 48 7.57 57.71 -10.25
N VAL A 49 8.69 57.60 -9.54
CA VAL A 49 9.95 56.97 -9.94
C VAL A 49 9.73 55.46 -10.00
N ALA A 50 10.15 54.82 -11.10
CA ALA A 50 10.96 53.60 -11.15
C ALA A 50 10.59 52.64 -12.30
N ARG A 51 11.65 51.97 -12.79
CA ARG A 51 11.68 50.68 -13.52
C ARG A 51 11.56 50.75 -15.04
N ASN A 52 12.71 50.86 -15.70
CA ASN A 52 12.93 50.20 -16.98
C ASN A 52 12.85 48.68 -16.78
N THR A 53 11.65 48.14 -16.85
CA THR A 53 11.43 46.72 -17.14
C THR A 53 11.09 46.60 -18.61
N THR A 54 12.02 46.07 -19.40
CA THR A 54 11.78 45.56 -20.74
C THR A 54 10.58 44.61 -20.72
N GLU A 55 9.41 45.11 -21.13
CA GLU A 55 8.22 44.30 -21.35
C GLU A 55 8.44 43.41 -22.58
N GLU A 56 8.76 42.15 -22.32
CA GLU A 56 8.90 41.16 -23.38
C GLU A 56 7.52 40.84 -23.98
N ALA A 57 7.35 41.09 -25.29
CA ALA A 57 6.09 41.00 -26.01
C ALA A 57 5.29 39.70 -25.69
N PRO A 58 3.95 39.80 -25.49
CA PRO A 58 3.14 38.73 -24.90
C PRO A 58 3.20 37.41 -25.67
N ALA A 59 3.34 37.46 -27.01
CA ALA A 59 3.52 36.27 -27.84
C ALA A 59 4.84 35.53 -27.55
N LYS A 60 5.96 36.25 -27.36
CA LYS A 60 7.26 35.65 -27.00
C LYS A 60 7.24 35.05 -25.60
N LYS A 61 6.53 35.69 -24.65
CA LYS A 61 6.32 35.18 -23.29
C LYS A 61 5.47 33.89 -23.31
N LEU A 62 4.40 33.85 -24.11
CA LEU A 62 3.58 32.65 -24.30
C LEU A 62 4.39 31.52 -24.95
N GLN A 63 5.19 31.83 -25.97
CA GLN A 63 5.97 30.84 -26.70
C GLN A 63 7.09 30.25 -25.81
N LYS A 64 7.76 31.08 -25.00
CA LYS A 64 8.71 30.60 -23.97
C LYS A 64 8.01 29.74 -22.91
N LEU A 65 6.79 30.10 -22.49
CA LEU A 65 6.03 29.32 -21.51
C LEU A 65 5.61 27.96 -22.08
N GLN A 66 5.15 27.92 -23.34
CA GLN A 66 4.82 26.67 -24.02
C GLN A 66 6.05 25.79 -24.22
N LEU A 67 7.19 26.37 -24.61
CA LEU A 67 8.45 25.66 -24.74
C LEU A 67 8.92 25.09 -23.39
N LYS A 68 8.82 25.86 -22.31
CA LYS A 68 9.15 25.43 -20.95
C LYS A 68 8.24 24.30 -20.49
N LYS A 69 6.92 24.40 -20.72
CA LYS A 69 5.96 23.31 -20.43
C LYS A 69 6.26 22.05 -21.25
N HIS A 70 6.61 22.20 -22.52
CA HIS A 70 6.98 21.07 -23.38
C HIS A 70 8.28 20.39 -22.91
N GLN A 71 9.32 21.16 -22.56
CA GLN A 71 10.57 20.64 -22.01
C GLN A 71 10.35 19.94 -20.67
N GLN A 72 9.51 20.50 -19.80
CA GLN A 72 9.16 19.91 -18.51
C GLN A 72 8.37 18.61 -18.68
N LYS A 73 7.41 18.56 -19.62
CA LYS A 73 6.69 17.32 -19.97
C LYS A 73 7.61 16.27 -20.59
N LYS A 74 8.56 16.66 -21.45
CA LYS A 74 9.58 15.77 -22.03
C LYS A 74 10.49 15.19 -20.94
N HIS A 75 10.95 16.03 -20.01
CA HIS A 75 11.78 15.61 -18.88
C HIS A 75 11.01 14.67 -17.94
N LEU A 76 9.76 15.00 -17.60
CA LEU A 76 8.90 14.15 -16.77
C LEU A 76 8.61 12.81 -17.46
N THR A 77 8.37 12.83 -18.78
CA THR A 77 8.20 11.60 -19.59
C THR A 77 9.49 10.78 -19.63
N LEU A 78 10.67 11.42 -19.68
CA LEU A 78 11.96 10.75 -19.63
C LEU A 78 12.22 10.12 -18.26
N LEU A 79 11.90 10.82 -17.18
CA LEU A 79 11.97 10.31 -15.81
C LEU A 79 11.01 9.13 -15.61
N LEU A 80 9.78 9.22 -16.12
CA LEU A 80 8.82 8.12 -16.12
C LEU A 80 9.32 6.92 -16.94
N LYS A 81 9.87 7.14 -18.14
CA LYS A 81 10.45 6.06 -18.97
C LYS A 81 11.70 5.42 -18.35
N LYS A 82 12.53 6.19 -17.64
CA LYS A 82 13.69 5.68 -16.91
C LYS A 82 13.25 4.85 -15.70
N ASN A 83 12.21 5.29 -14.97
CA ASN A 83 11.58 4.51 -13.92
C ASN A 83 10.86 3.26 -14.45
N LEU A 84 10.29 3.30 -15.67
CA LEU A 84 9.68 2.14 -16.34
C LEU A 84 10.73 1.13 -16.83
N LYS A 85 11.90 1.58 -17.31
CA LYS A 85 13.03 0.69 -17.64
C LYS A 85 13.70 0.09 -16.40
N ASN A 86 13.64 0.78 -15.26
CA ASN A 86 14.02 0.20 -13.96
C ASN A 86 12.93 -0.72 -13.38
N LYS A 87 11.75 -0.79 -14.02
CA LYS A 87 10.59 -1.59 -13.57
C LYS A 87 10.57 -3.02 -14.12
N SER A 88 11.59 -3.42 -14.90
CA SER A 88 11.71 -4.76 -15.48
C SER A 88 12.71 -5.67 -14.78
N SER A 89 13.21 -5.29 -13.60
CA SER A 89 13.94 -6.20 -12.70
C SER A 89 13.56 -5.90 -11.25
N ASP A 90 12.73 -6.79 -10.71
CA ASP A 90 12.35 -6.95 -9.31
C ASP A 90 11.37 -5.93 -8.69
N MET A 91 10.10 -6.34 -8.72
CA MET A 91 8.99 -5.89 -7.87
C MET A 91 9.31 -6.12 -6.37
N ASN A 92 10.22 -5.33 -5.80
CA ASN A 92 10.59 -5.44 -4.40
C ASN A 92 10.18 -4.19 -3.62
N TYR A 93 8.91 -4.14 -3.20
CA TYR A 93 8.40 -3.18 -2.20
C TYR A 93 8.84 -3.48 -0.77
N ARG A 94 9.76 -4.43 -0.62
CA ARG A 94 10.22 -4.91 0.66
C ARG A 94 11.21 -3.92 1.20
N SER A 95 10.93 -3.41 2.40
CA SER A 95 11.91 -2.60 3.10
C SER A 95 13.17 -3.43 3.32
N GLN A 96 14.32 -2.83 3.04
CA GLN A 96 15.61 -3.51 3.19
C GLN A 96 15.97 -3.74 4.66
N ASP A 97 15.36 -2.97 5.57
CA ASP A 97 15.71 -2.90 6.99
C ASP A 97 14.53 -3.27 7.91
N ARG A 98 13.31 -3.42 7.38
CA ARG A 98 12.15 -3.80 8.20
C ARG A 98 12.32 -5.24 8.67
N LYS A 99 12.43 -5.40 9.99
CA LYS A 99 12.39 -6.70 10.66
C LYS A 99 10.95 -7.20 10.74
N VAL A 100 10.77 -8.46 10.42
CA VAL A 100 9.48 -9.15 10.37
C VAL A 100 9.54 -10.35 11.32
N PRO A 101 8.64 -10.46 12.30
CA PRO A 101 8.72 -11.52 13.31
C PRO A 101 8.45 -12.89 12.70
N LEU A 102 9.35 -13.83 12.96
CA LEU A 102 9.34 -15.18 12.40
C LEU A 102 8.94 -16.24 13.42
N GLY A 103 9.20 -16.01 14.70
CA GLY A 103 8.87 -16.94 15.78
C GLY A 103 9.57 -16.62 17.10
N ILE A 104 9.45 -17.54 18.07
CA ILE A 104 10.08 -17.41 19.39
C ILE A 104 11.01 -18.59 19.63
N LEU A 105 12.22 -18.30 20.12
CA LEU A 105 13.20 -19.30 20.55
C LEU A 105 12.75 -19.96 21.85
N GLY A 106 12.75 -21.28 21.86
CA GLY A 106 12.32 -22.12 22.96
C GLY A 106 13.49 -22.57 23.83
N LYS A 107 13.39 -23.79 24.35
CA LYS A 107 14.46 -24.41 25.15
C LYS A 107 15.59 -24.92 24.25
N PRO A 108 16.84 -24.97 24.74
CA PRO A 108 17.92 -25.66 24.03
C PRO A 108 17.64 -27.15 23.87
N PHE A 109 18.13 -27.72 22.77
CA PHE A 109 17.99 -29.11 22.37
C PHE A 109 19.36 -29.77 22.24
N GLY A 110 19.59 -30.86 22.97
CA GLY A 110 20.88 -31.53 22.97
C GLY A 110 22.00 -30.69 23.57
N LEU A 111 23.24 -30.97 23.15
CA LEU A 111 24.47 -30.35 23.65
C LEU A 111 25.24 -29.55 22.56
N LYS A 112 24.80 -29.63 21.31
CA LYS A 112 25.50 -29.07 20.13
C LYS A 112 24.92 -27.71 19.69
N GLY A 113 24.48 -26.89 20.63
CA GLY A 113 23.96 -25.54 20.34
C GLY A 113 22.61 -25.47 19.62
N HIS A 114 21.87 -26.57 19.43
CA HIS A 114 20.52 -26.49 18.85
C HIS A 114 19.51 -25.85 19.82
N ILE A 115 18.54 -25.12 19.27
CA ILE A 115 17.43 -24.53 20.03
C ILE A 115 16.11 -24.75 19.30
N PHE A 116 15.04 -25.03 20.05
CA PHE A 116 13.71 -25.12 19.45
C PHE A 116 13.24 -23.76 18.96
N LEU A 117 12.58 -23.72 17.80
CA LEU A 117 11.94 -22.51 17.27
C LEU A 117 10.43 -22.76 17.16
N ARG A 118 9.64 -21.95 17.88
CA ARG A 118 8.20 -21.87 17.66
C ARG A 118 7.95 -20.90 16.49
N TYR A 119 7.89 -21.47 15.29
CA TYR A 119 7.69 -20.74 14.05
C TYR A 119 6.25 -20.22 13.90
N TYR A 120 6.09 -18.96 13.46
CA TYR A 120 4.78 -18.35 13.21
C TYR A 120 4.22 -18.65 11.82
N GLY A 121 5.05 -19.12 10.88
CA GLY A 121 4.59 -19.50 9.54
C GLY A 121 3.84 -20.83 9.52
N ASN A 122 3.12 -21.03 8.41
CA ASN A 122 2.19 -22.16 8.27
C ASN A 122 2.92 -23.49 8.10
N LEU A 123 4.11 -23.44 7.49
CA LEU A 123 4.88 -24.61 7.12
C LEU A 123 6.30 -24.44 7.65
N GLN A 124 6.66 -25.28 8.63
CA GLN A 124 7.97 -25.23 9.28
C GLN A 124 9.12 -25.42 8.30
N GLU A 125 8.90 -26.10 7.17
CA GLU A 125 9.90 -26.31 6.12
C GLU A 125 10.42 -25.00 5.51
N ASN A 126 9.59 -23.95 5.48
CA ASN A 126 9.98 -22.64 4.94
C ASN A 126 11.12 -21.98 5.73
N ILE A 127 11.44 -22.46 6.94
CA ILE A 127 12.60 -21.93 7.68
C ILE A 127 13.91 -22.10 6.89
N LYS A 128 13.97 -23.11 6.00
CA LYS A 128 15.14 -23.40 5.18
C LYS A 128 15.37 -22.40 4.05
N ASP A 129 14.37 -21.56 3.77
CA ASP A 129 14.45 -20.51 2.76
C ASP A 129 15.15 -19.24 3.31
N PHE A 130 15.46 -19.22 4.61
CA PHE A 130 16.11 -18.07 5.27
C PHE A 130 17.55 -18.41 5.63
N ASP A 131 18.49 -17.58 5.17
CA ASP A 131 19.91 -17.72 5.49
C ASP A 131 20.26 -17.10 6.85
N GLU A 132 19.59 -16.00 7.21
CA GLU A 132 19.90 -15.19 8.39
C GLU A 132 18.67 -14.91 9.23
N LEU A 133 18.85 -14.91 10.55
CA LEU A 133 17.86 -14.53 11.55
C LEU A 133 18.42 -13.42 12.44
N TYR A 134 17.54 -12.50 12.84
CA TYR A 134 17.85 -11.43 13.76
C TYR A 134 17.24 -11.75 15.11
N VAL A 135 18.04 -11.66 16.17
CA VAL A 135 17.59 -11.76 17.56
C VAL A 135 18.05 -10.49 18.26
N GLU A 136 17.10 -9.68 18.72
CA GLU A 136 17.39 -8.32 19.21
C GLU A 136 18.17 -7.53 18.14
N ASP A 137 19.39 -7.11 18.46
CA ASP A 137 20.29 -6.36 17.57
C ASP A 137 21.36 -7.22 16.89
N SER A 138 21.39 -8.53 17.19
CA SER A 138 22.36 -9.47 16.61
C SER A 138 21.80 -10.22 15.40
N CYS A 139 22.64 -10.47 14.42
CA CYS A 139 22.34 -11.27 13.23
C CYS A 139 23.07 -12.62 13.33
N TYR A 140 22.36 -13.70 13.03
CA TYR A 140 22.87 -15.07 13.07
C TYR A 140 22.55 -15.79 11.76
N GLU A 141 23.54 -16.47 11.20
CA GLU A 141 23.36 -17.38 10.06
C GLU A 141 22.77 -18.72 10.55
N ILE A 142 21.80 -19.27 9.82
CA ILE A 142 21.25 -20.60 10.12
C ILE A 142 22.22 -21.65 9.57
N GLU A 143 22.90 -22.36 10.47
CA GLU A 143 23.79 -23.47 10.08
C GLU A 143 23.00 -24.75 9.76
N GLU A 144 21.96 -25.02 10.55
CA GLU A 144 21.15 -26.22 10.37
C GLU A 144 19.70 -26.00 10.84
N ALA A 145 18.72 -26.56 10.11
CA ALA A 145 17.33 -26.60 10.53
C ALA A 145 16.76 -28.02 10.44
N LEU A 146 16.30 -28.55 11.58
CA LEU A 146 15.79 -29.90 11.72
C LEU A 146 14.34 -29.90 12.19
N ILE A 147 13.50 -30.69 11.52
CA ILE A 147 12.10 -30.90 11.89
C ILE A 147 11.96 -32.35 12.32
N ARG A 148 11.59 -32.57 13.59
CA ARG A 148 11.32 -33.91 14.14
C ARG A 148 10.08 -33.87 15.01
N ASN A 149 9.15 -34.80 14.81
CA ASN A 149 7.90 -34.91 15.58
C ASN A 149 7.12 -33.58 15.65
N LYS A 150 6.98 -32.89 14.50
CA LYS A 150 6.34 -31.56 14.37
C LYS A 150 7.00 -30.42 15.19
N LYS A 151 8.22 -30.64 15.69
CA LYS A 151 9.02 -29.62 16.36
C LYS A 151 10.17 -29.22 15.46
N LEU A 152 10.34 -27.92 15.30
CA LEU A 152 11.45 -27.31 14.59
C LEU A 152 12.55 -26.94 15.59
N SER A 153 13.78 -27.35 15.31
CA SER A 153 14.99 -26.89 15.99
C SER A 153 15.99 -26.36 14.97
N ILE A 154 16.68 -25.29 15.33
CA ILE A 154 17.70 -24.66 14.49
C ILE A 154 19.04 -24.65 15.23
N LYS A 155 20.14 -24.66 14.48
CA LYS A 155 21.50 -24.35 14.94
C LYS A 155 21.93 -23.05 14.29
N LEU A 156 22.41 -22.13 15.11
CA LEU A 156 22.94 -20.85 14.65
C LEU A 156 24.46 -20.95 14.58
N LYS A 157 25.04 -20.42 13.51
CA LYS A 157 26.49 -20.46 13.31
C LYS A 157 27.21 -19.71 14.42
N GLY A 158 28.24 -20.35 14.99
CA GLY A 158 29.03 -19.79 16.08
C GLY A 158 28.42 -19.98 17.48
N ILE A 159 27.28 -20.70 17.60
CA ILE A 159 26.73 -21.15 18.87
C ILE A 159 26.86 -22.67 18.92
N GLU A 160 27.82 -23.16 19.71
CA GLU A 160 28.21 -24.57 19.68
C GLU A 160 27.76 -25.35 20.91
N ASP A 161 27.46 -24.64 22.02
CA ASP A 161 27.10 -25.27 23.28
C ASP A 161 25.72 -24.89 23.80
N ARG A 162 25.25 -25.68 24.77
CA ARG A 162 23.93 -25.50 25.39
C ARG A 162 23.83 -24.19 26.17
N THR A 163 24.92 -23.76 26.80
CA THR A 163 24.94 -22.60 27.70
C THR A 163 24.76 -21.32 26.91
N GLU A 164 25.48 -21.19 25.80
CA GLU A 164 25.39 -20.07 24.87
C GLU A 164 23.97 -19.93 24.32
N VAL A 165 23.34 -21.03 23.89
CA VAL A 165 22.00 -20.97 23.31
C VAL A 165 20.90 -20.77 24.35
N GLU A 166 21.12 -21.13 25.63
CA GLU A 166 20.16 -20.84 26.72
C GLU A 166 20.01 -19.32 26.93
N ALA A 167 21.04 -18.52 26.64
CA ALA A 167 20.95 -17.05 26.67
C ALA A 167 20.00 -16.47 25.62
N LEU A 168 19.67 -17.23 24.58
CA LEU A 168 18.73 -16.83 23.53
C LEU A 168 17.29 -17.31 23.79
N ARG A 169 17.06 -18.06 24.87
CA ARG A 169 15.74 -18.60 25.19
C ARG A 169 14.71 -17.50 25.38
N SER A 170 13.50 -17.76 24.90
CA SER A 170 12.34 -16.86 24.97
C SER A 170 12.48 -15.56 24.18
N LYS A 171 13.57 -15.37 23.41
CA LYS A 171 13.72 -14.23 22.52
C LYS A 171 12.95 -14.45 21.21
N GLU A 172 12.40 -13.37 20.68
CA GLU A 172 11.76 -13.36 19.37
C GLU A 172 12.83 -13.29 18.27
N VAL A 173 12.63 -14.07 17.20
CA VAL A 173 13.45 -14.05 15.99
C VAL A 173 12.73 -13.30 14.89
N TYR A 174 13.50 -12.53 14.14
CA TYR A 174 13.02 -11.74 13.01
C TYR A 174 13.82 -12.09 11.74
N VAL A 175 13.23 -11.79 10.59
CA VAL A 175 13.91 -11.77 9.28
C VAL A 175 13.73 -10.40 8.65
N LEU A 176 14.60 -10.04 7.72
CA LEU A 176 14.35 -8.85 6.91
C LEU A 176 13.20 -9.13 5.95
N GLU A 177 12.33 -8.15 5.75
CA GLU A 177 11.20 -8.28 4.82
C GLU A 177 11.67 -8.77 3.45
N LYS A 178 12.82 -8.27 2.97
CA LYS A 178 13.46 -8.67 1.71
C LYS A 178 13.71 -10.17 1.57
N GLN A 179 13.94 -10.88 2.67
CA GLN A 179 14.24 -12.32 2.70
C GLN A 179 12.98 -13.20 2.61
N LEU A 180 11.78 -12.63 2.75
CA LEU A 180 10.56 -13.43 2.65
C LEU A 180 10.43 -14.08 1.26
N PRO A 181 9.79 -15.24 1.10
CA PRO A 181 9.57 -15.81 -0.22
C PRO A 181 8.75 -14.88 -1.10
N ASN A 182 9.14 -14.68 -2.36
CA ASN A 182 8.34 -13.94 -3.34
C ASN A 182 6.96 -14.57 -3.47
N LEU A 183 5.94 -13.71 -3.50
CA LEU A 183 4.54 -14.11 -3.62
C LEU A 183 4.12 -14.05 -5.08
N LYS A 184 3.16 -14.90 -5.48
CA LYS A 184 2.56 -14.79 -6.82
C LYS A 184 1.77 -13.49 -6.92
N GLU A 185 1.49 -13.05 -8.14
CA GLU A 185 0.67 -11.86 -8.35
C GLU A 185 -0.69 -11.97 -7.63
N GLY A 186 -1.04 -10.93 -6.89
CA GLY A 186 -2.26 -10.87 -6.08
C GLY A 186 -2.20 -11.64 -4.76
N GLU A 187 -1.09 -12.29 -4.40
CA GLU A 187 -0.88 -12.83 -3.05
C GLU A 187 -0.19 -11.78 -2.17
N TYR A 188 -0.65 -11.64 -0.92
CA TYR A 188 -0.11 -10.67 0.03
C TYR A 188 0.12 -11.35 1.37
N TYR A 189 1.15 -10.93 2.09
CA TYR A 189 1.26 -11.28 3.50
C TYR A 189 0.34 -10.38 4.32
N TRP A 190 -0.30 -10.92 5.36
CA TRP A 190 -1.24 -10.16 6.18
C TRP A 190 -0.63 -8.89 6.79
N PHE A 191 0.61 -8.92 7.24
CA PHE A 191 1.30 -7.74 7.79
C PHE A 191 1.55 -6.63 6.75
N GLN A 192 1.43 -6.94 5.45
CA GLN A 192 1.48 -5.95 4.37
C GLN A 192 0.12 -5.28 4.15
N LEU A 193 -0.95 -5.93 4.59
CA LEU A 193 -2.32 -5.42 4.53
C LEU A 193 -2.68 -4.58 5.76
N GLU A 194 -2.08 -4.88 6.91
CA GLU A 194 -2.26 -4.09 8.14
C GLU A 194 -1.91 -2.62 7.91
N ASN A 195 -2.75 -1.73 8.42
CA ASN A 195 -2.66 -0.28 8.30
C ASN A 195 -2.83 0.30 6.87
N LEU A 196 -3.30 -0.50 5.91
CA LEU A 196 -3.75 0.06 4.63
C LEU A 196 -5.11 0.75 4.80
N ASN A 197 -5.26 1.92 4.19
CA ASN A 197 -6.54 2.62 4.06
C ASN A 197 -7.47 1.82 3.17
N VAL A 198 -8.74 1.74 3.53
CA VAL A 198 -9.77 1.02 2.79
C VAL A 198 -10.70 2.03 2.13
N ILE A 199 -10.71 2.06 0.80
CA ILE A 199 -11.49 2.99 0.00
C ILE A 199 -12.50 2.21 -0.85
N ASN A 200 -13.75 2.65 -0.89
CA ASN A 200 -14.77 2.00 -1.71
C ASN A 200 -14.80 2.51 -3.16
N GLU A 201 -15.71 1.98 -3.98
CA GLU A 201 -15.88 2.38 -5.40
C GLU A 201 -16.33 3.83 -5.58
N GLN A 202 -16.91 4.44 -4.53
CA GLN A 202 -17.32 5.84 -4.49
C GLN A 202 -16.18 6.77 -4.03
N ASN A 203 -14.97 6.22 -3.86
CA ASN A 203 -13.79 6.92 -3.36
C ASN A 203 -13.96 7.47 -1.93
N GLU A 204 -14.81 6.80 -1.12
CA GLU A 204 -15.04 7.09 0.28
C GLU A 204 -14.08 6.26 1.15
N LEU A 205 -13.44 6.91 2.13
CA LEU A 205 -12.58 6.23 3.10
C LEU A 205 -13.45 5.52 4.13
N LEU A 206 -13.41 4.19 4.16
CA LEU A 206 -14.12 3.38 5.15
C LEU A 206 -13.34 3.30 6.47
N GLY A 207 -12.01 3.30 6.40
CA GLY A 207 -11.14 3.13 7.56
C GLY A 207 -9.76 2.63 7.20
N ALA A 208 -9.08 2.03 8.17
CA ALA A 208 -7.84 1.30 7.95
C ALA A 208 -7.97 -0.15 8.44
N ILE A 209 -7.24 -1.05 7.78
CA ILE A 209 -7.18 -2.46 8.18
C ILE A 209 -6.43 -2.55 9.51
N ASP A 210 -7.13 -2.99 10.56
CA ASP A 210 -6.57 -3.21 11.89
C ASP A 210 -5.86 -4.56 11.95
N HIS A 211 -6.52 -5.63 11.51
CA HIS A 211 -5.94 -6.97 11.40
C HIS A 211 -6.71 -7.85 10.40
N VAL A 212 -6.12 -8.99 10.06
CA VAL A 212 -6.74 -10.01 9.19
C VAL A 212 -7.16 -11.21 10.03
N MET A 213 -8.45 -11.56 9.99
CA MET A 213 -9.04 -12.68 10.72
C MET A 213 -9.15 -13.91 9.82
N PRO A 214 -8.52 -15.05 10.16
CA PRO A 214 -8.76 -16.30 9.47
C PRO A 214 -10.12 -16.90 9.85
N THR A 215 -11.00 -17.15 8.89
CA THR A 215 -12.30 -17.79 9.14
C THR A 215 -12.39 -19.25 8.65
N GLY A 216 -11.30 -19.78 8.10
CA GLY A 216 -11.23 -21.16 7.57
C GLY A 216 -11.72 -21.31 6.14
N ALA A 217 -12.66 -20.47 5.68
CA ALA A 217 -13.05 -20.36 4.27
C ALA A 217 -12.32 -19.22 3.59
N ASN A 218 -12.63 -17.97 3.97
CA ASN A 218 -11.99 -16.76 3.44
C ASN A 218 -11.45 -15.92 4.59
N ASP A 219 -10.28 -15.32 4.41
CA ASP A 219 -9.79 -14.34 5.38
C ASP A 219 -10.74 -13.12 5.40
N VAL A 220 -10.90 -12.48 6.56
CA VAL A 220 -11.74 -11.29 6.74
C VAL A 220 -10.88 -10.13 7.23
N LEU A 221 -10.96 -9.01 6.54
CA LEU A 221 -10.33 -7.76 6.95
C LEU A 221 -11.18 -7.10 8.03
N ALA A 222 -10.62 -6.94 9.23
CA ALA A 222 -11.20 -6.09 10.25
C ALA A 222 -10.76 -4.64 9.98
N VAL A 223 -11.72 -3.77 9.66
CA VAL A 223 -11.48 -2.38 9.30
C VAL A 223 -12.02 -1.49 10.40
N LYS A 224 -11.17 -0.62 10.94
CA LYS A 224 -11.54 0.36 11.96
C LYS A 224 -11.63 1.76 11.38
N PRO A 225 -12.57 2.59 11.86
CA PRO A 225 -12.64 3.97 11.45
C PRO A 225 -11.38 4.72 11.89
N ILE A 226 -10.90 5.62 11.02
CA ILE A 226 -9.79 6.52 11.29
C ILE A 226 -10.23 7.96 11.00
N LYS A 227 -9.39 8.94 11.34
CA LYS A 227 -9.68 10.33 11.01
C LYS A 227 -9.87 10.51 9.50
N GLY A 228 -11.05 11.00 9.10
CA GLY A 228 -11.42 11.16 7.69
C GLY A 228 -12.21 9.98 7.12
N SER A 229 -12.46 8.93 7.90
CA SER A 229 -13.45 7.91 7.56
C SER A 229 -14.82 8.54 7.37
N ILE A 230 -15.64 7.89 6.55
CA ILE A 230 -17.01 8.30 6.27
C ILE A 230 -17.91 8.24 7.50
N ASP A 231 -17.64 7.32 8.42
CA ASP A 231 -18.34 7.17 9.70
C ASP A 231 -17.43 6.48 10.74
N ASP A 232 -17.97 6.32 11.95
CA ASP A 232 -17.31 5.67 13.08
C ASP A 232 -17.64 4.17 13.19
N LYS A 233 -17.98 3.51 12.07
CA LYS A 233 -18.34 2.08 12.08
C LYS A 233 -17.14 1.18 11.81
N GLU A 234 -16.99 0.13 12.62
CA GLU A 234 -16.12 -0.99 12.31
C GLU A 234 -16.77 -1.90 11.26
N ARG A 235 -15.96 -2.43 10.33
CA ARG A 235 -16.44 -3.27 9.23
C ARG A 235 -15.63 -4.55 9.11
N LEU A 236 -16.32 -5.62 8.76
CA LEU A 236 -15.73 -6.94 8.49
C LEU A 236 -15.87 -7.26 7.01
N ILE A 237 -14.79 -7.06 6.26
CA ILE A 237 -14.80 -7.16 4.79
C ILE A 237 -14.12 -8.47 4.39
N PRO A 238 -14.83 -9.44 3.78
CA PRO A 238 -14.21 -10.67 3.29
C PRO A 238 -13.14 -10.39 2.24
N PHE A 239 -11.99 -11.04 2.36
CA PHE A 239 -10.88 -10.94 1.42
C PHE A 239 -11.13 -11.82 0.19
N LEU A 240 -12.09 -11.41 -0.65
CA LEU A 240 -12.40 -12.08 -1.92
C LEU A 240 -11.75 -11.30 -3.07
N LYS A 241 -10.70 -11.87 -3.67
CA LYS A 241 -10.01 -11.25 -4.82
C LYS A 241 -10.99 -11.09 -5.99
N LYS A 242 -10.90 -9.96 -6.70
CA LYS A 242 -11.73 -9.59 -7.87
C LYS A 242 -13.22 -9.34 -7.58
N GLU A 243 -13.81 -9.99 -6.59
CA GLU A 243 -15.22 -9.78 -6.22
C GLU A 243 -15.39 -8.61 -5.25
N ILE A 244 -14.61 -8.60 -4.17
CA ILE A 244 -14.64 -7.54 -3.14
C ILE A 244 -13.37 -6.71 -3.20
N ILE A 245 -12.20 -7.32 -3.36
CA ILE A 245 -10.93 -6.61 -3.44
C ILE A 245 -10.64 -6.28 -4.91
N ASN A 246 -10.80 -5.00 -5.27
CA ASN A 246 -10.58 -4.50 -6.63
C ASN A 246 -9.08 -4.34 -6.91
N LYS A 247 -8.35 -3.68 -6.00
CA LYS A 247 -6.93 -3.37 -6.18
C LYS A 247 -6.24 -3.12 -4.85
N ILE A 248 -4.98 -3.51 -4.75
CA ILE A 248 -4.12 -3.21 -3.59
C ILE A 248 -2.90 -2.41 -4.08
N GLU A 249 -2.75 -1.19 -3.55
CA GLU A 249 -1.62 -0.30 -3.80
C GLU A 249 -0.79 -0.16 -2.51
N LEU A 250 0.22 -1.02 -2.36
CA LEU A 250 1.11 -1.00 -1.19
C LEU A 250 1.92 0.31 -1.10
N GLN A 251 2.21 0.96 -2.24
CA GLN A 251 2.91 2.25 -2.28
C GLN A 251 2.10 3.36 -1.61
N ASP A 252 0.83 3.45 -1.96
CA ASP A 252 -0.08 4.49 -1.49
C ASP A 252 -0.81 4.07 -0.20
N LYS A 253 -0.38 2.95 0.38
CA LYS A 253 -0.98 2.31 1.56
C LYS A 253 -2.50 2.18 1.45
N THR A 254 -3.00 1.78 0.28
CA THR A 254 -4.44 1.81 -0.01
C THR A 254 -4.94 0.49 -0.60
N VAL A 255 -6.11 0.05 -0.15
CA VAL A 255 -6.89 -1.07 -0.63
C VAL A 255 -8.21 -0.51 -1.18
N TYR A 256 -8.53 -0.86 -2.42
CA TYR A 256 -9.80 -0.51 -3.05
C TYR A 256 -10.75 -1.69 -3.00
N VAL A 257 -11.95 -1.47 -2.47
CA VAL A 257 -12.95 -2.52 -2.27
C VAL A 257 -14.29 -2.18 -2.90
N LYS A 258 -14.98 -3.23 -3.37
CA LYS A 258 -16.40 -3.20 -3.68
C LYS A 258 -17.19 -3.50 -2.40
N TRP A 259 -17.31 -2.48 -1.56
CA TRP A 259 -18.05 -2.56 -0.30
C TRP A 259 -18.89 -1.29 -0.06
N PRO A 260 -20.22 -1.42 0.09
CA PRO A 260 -21.08 -0.27 0.33
C PRO A 260 -20.86 0.28 1.74
N ARG A 261 -21.08 1.58 1.93
CA ARG A 261 -20.88 2.23 3.25
C ARG A 261 -21.85 1.71 4.34
N ASP A 262 -23.05 1.28 3.94
CA ASP A 262 -24.15 1.00 4.87
C ASP A 262 -24.07 -0.40 5.52
N PHE A 263 -23.09 -1.22 5.11
CA PHE A 263 -22.93 -2.62 5.52
C PHE A 263 -21.74 -2.82 6.48
#